data_AF-A0A355B0G6-F1
#
_entry.id   AF-A0A355B0G6-F1
#
_cell.length_a   1.000
_cell.length_b   1.000
_cell.length_c   1.000
_cell.angle_alpha   90.00
_cell.angle_beta   90.00
_cell.angle_gamma   90.00
#
_symmetry.space_group_name_H-M   'P 1'
#
loop_
_entity.id
_entity.type
_entity.pdbx_description
1 polymer ?
#
loop_
_entity_poly.entity_id
_entity_poly.type
_entity_poly.pdbx_seq_one_letter_code
_entity_poly.pdbx_strand_id
1 'polypeptide(L)'
;DACPGDPTLVEIPAGPFWMGSGRAERDLGYRIGSAAARKYRWYDSWELPRKRVRLPRYFIGRNLVTQSAYQRFVRAAGHRAPFISPEDYKRQGYLVHPYREVVRYLWRCGTAHPEGLGAHPVVLVSQANGRAYCKWRGAQRGIAARYRLPTEAEWEKAAR
;
A
#
# COMPACT_ATOMS: atom_id res chain seq x y z
N ASP A 1 4.32 -20.07 -10.63
CA ASP A 1 3.17 -19.84 -11.53
C ASP A 1 2.22 -18.81 -10.93
N ALA A 2 1.79 -17.84 -11.74
CA ALA A 2 0.93 -16.73 -11.32
C ALA A 2 -0.45 -17.21 -10.85
N CYS A 3 -1.21 -16.34 -10.18
CA CYS A 3 -2.63 -16.62 -9.93
C CYS A 3 -3.25 -16.90 -11.31
N PRO A 4 -3.84 -18.08 -11.57
CA PRO A 4 -4.25 -18.44 -12.92
C PRO A 4 -5.20 -17.34 -13.45
N GLY A 5 -4.67 -16.46 -14.31
CA GLY A 5 -5.41 -15.36 -14.94
C GLY A 5 -5.07 -13.90 -14.55
N ASP A 6 -4.23 -13.58 -13.55
CA ASP A 6 -3.82 -12.18 -13.30
C ASP A 6 -2.29 -11.98 -13.34
N PRO A 7 -1.74 -11.44 -14.46
CA PRO A 7 -0.30 -11.23 -14.60
C PRO A 7 0.25 -10.12 -13.68
N THR A 8 -0.64 -9.37 -13.01
CA THR A 8 -0.25 -8.32 -12.05
C THR A 8 -0.01 -8.87 -10.64
N LEU A 9 -0.36 -10.14 -10.39
CA LEU A 9 -0.12 -10.82 -9.12
C LEU A 9 1.09 -11.74 -9.22
N VAL A 10 1.87 -11.82 -8.15
CA VAL A 10 2.97 -12.78 -7.97
C VAL A 10 2.63 -13.76 -6.85
N GLU A 11 3.06 -15.01 -7.01
CA GLU A 11 2.91 -16.02 -5.98
C GLU A 11 3.99 -15.86 -4.92
N ILE A 12 3.59 -15.93 -3.65
CA ILE A 12 4.50 -16.08 -2.53
C ILE A 12 4.32 -17.49 -1.95
N PRO A 13 5.38 -18.32 -1.91
CA PRO A 13 5.27 -19.70 -1.48
C PRO A 13 4.92 -19.82 0.00
N ALA A 14 4.21 -20.90 0.35
CA ALA A 14 3.97 -21.27 1.74
C ALA A 14 5.30 -21.47 2.48
N GLY A 15 5.36 -21.09 3.75
CA GLY A 15 6.56 -21.35 4.56
C GLY A 15 6.82 -20.34 5.66
N PRO A 16 7.81 -20.63 6.52
CA PRO A 16 8.23 -19.74 7.57
C PRO A 16 9.06 -18.56 7.03
N PHE A 17 8.98 -17.42 7.70
CA PHE A 17 9.90 -16.30 7.55
C PHE A 17 10.11 -15.61 8.91
N TRP A 18 11.12 -14.75 8.98
CA TRP A 18 11.34 -13.90 10.14
C TRP A 18 10.63 -12.57 9.95
N MET A 19 9.64 -12.29 10.82
CA MET A 19 8.91 -11.03 10.87
C MET A 19 9.55 -10.09 11.89
N GLY A 20 9.69 -8.81 11.55
CA GLY A 20 10.42 -7.81 12.32
C GLY A 20 11.92 -7.81 12.06
N SER A 21 12.64 -6.84 12.63
CA SER A 21 14.03 -6.57 12.28
C SER A 21 15.02 -7.08 13.32
N GLY A 22 16.10 -7.69 12.85
CA GLY A 22 17.30 -7.97 13.64
C GLY A 22 18.08 -6.68 13.95
N ARG A 23 19.10 -6.77 14.81
CA ARG A 23 19.92 -5.60 15.20
C ARG A 23 20.53 -4.90 13.99
N ALA A 24 21.16 -5.64 13.08
CA ALA A 24 21.79 -5.07 11.89
C ALA A 24 20.80 -4.34 10.96
N GLU A 25 19.60 -4.89 10.78
CA GLU A 25 18.53 -4.25 9.99
C GLU A 25 18.08 -2.94 10.64
N ARG A 26 17.92 -2.91 11.97
CA ARG A 26 17.56 -1.69 12.71
C ARG A 26 18.68 -0.65 12.69
N ASP A 27 19.94 -1.06 12.86
CA ASP A 27 21.09 -0.16 12.80
C ASP A 27 21.22 0.48 11.40
N LEU A 28 20.96 -0.29 10.34
CA LEU A 28 20.87 0.25 8.98
C LEU A 28 19.68 1.21 8.86
N GLY A 29 18.50 0.83 9.35
CA GLY A 29 17.31 1.67 9.37
C GLY A 29 17.56 3.02 10.04
N TYR A 30 18.21 3.04 11.20
CA TYR A 30 18.60 4.28 11.88
C TYR A 30 19.67 5.06 11.13
N ARG A 31 20.54 4.42 10.33
CA ARG A 31 21.56 5.09 9.54
C ARG A 31 20.97 5.83 8.34
N ILE A 32 20.06 5.18 7.61
CA ILE A 32 19.43 5.75 6.40
C ILE A 32 18.16 6.54 6.71
N GLY A 33 17.60 6.38 7.91
CA GLY A 33 16.36 7.01 8.35
C GLY A 33 16.52 8.48 8.77
N SER A 34 15.38 9.11 9.05
CA SER A 34 15.31 10.51 9.46
C SER A 34 15.84 10.74 10.89
N ALA A 35 16.15 12.00 11.22
CA ALA A 35 16.48 12.37 12.60
C ALA A 35 15.33 12.06 13.57
N ALA A 36 14.07 12.16 13.10
CA ALA A 36 12.90 11.78 13.88
C ALA A 36 12.89 10.28 14.20
N ALA A 37 13.21 9.41 13.23
CA ALA A 37 13.29 7.98 13.45
C ALA A 37 14.25 7.62 14.59
N ARG A 38 15.44 8.26 14.62
CA ARG A 38 16.43 8.12 15.70
C ARG A 38 15.92 8.66 17.04
N LYS A 39 15.41 9.90 17.06
CA LYS A 39 14.90 10.56 18.28
C LYS A 39 13.79 9.76 18.97
N TYR A 40 12.87 9.20 18.19
CA TYR A 40 11.71 8.47 18.68
C TYR A 40 11.89 6.95 18.68
N ARG A 41 13.08 6.46 18.36
CA ARG A 41 13.46 5.04 18.39
C ARG A 41 12.47 4.11 17.65
N TRP A 42 11.99 4.53 16.48
CA TRP A 42 10.88 3.87 15.77
C TRP A 42 11.11 2.36 15.56
N TYR A 43 12.30 1.96 15.14
CA TYR A 43 12.60 0.56 14.84
C TYR A 43 12.64 -0.32 16.10
N ASP A 44 13.05 0.22 17.25
CA ASP A 44 13.03 -0.54 18.51
C ASP A 44 11.62 -0.64 19.12
N SER A 45 10.76 0.35 18.87
CA SER A 45 9.42 0.41 19.44
C SER A 45 8.40 -0.48 18.71
N TRP A 46 8.56 -0.68 17.40
CA TRP A 46 7.51 -1.29 16.56
C TRP A 46 7.93 -2.56 15.82
N GLU A 47 9.23 -2.83 15.67
CA GLU A 47 9.72 -4.01 14.91
C GLU A 47 10.21 -5.15 15.80
N LEU A 48 10.08 -5.01 17.12
CA LEU A 48 10.46 -6.01 18.12
C LEU A 48 9.22 -6.58 18.86
N PRO A 49 9.31 -7.82 19.36
CA PRO A 49 10.37 -8.78 19.12
C PRO A 49 10.29 -9.37 17.71
N ARG A 50 11.45 -9.63 17.09
CA ARG A 50 11.51 -10.42 15.86
C ARG A 50 10.99 -11.83 16.14
N LYS A 51 10.08 -12.33 15.31
CA LYS A 51 9.37 -13.60 15.52
C LYS A 51 9.33 -14.44 14.25
N ARG A 52 9.34 -15.77 14.41
CA ARG A 52 9.22 -16.70 13.29
C ARG A 52 7.74 -16.91 12.99
N VAL A 53 7.28 -16.47 11.82
CA VAL A 53 5.88 -16.59 11.38
C VAL A 53 5.82 -17.56 10.21
N ARG A 54 4.82 -18.45 10.19
CA ARG A 54 4.53 -19.34 9.05
C ARG A 54 3.26 -18.87 8.36
N LEU A 55 3.34 -18.61 7.06
CA LEU A 55 2.20 -18.23 6.23
C LEU A 55 1.90 -19.31 5.20
N PRO A 56 0.62 -19.50 4.82
CA PRO A 56 0.26 -20.32 3.67
C PRO A 56 0.76 -19.67 2.38
N ARG A 57 0.54 -20.37 1.25
CA ARG A 57 0.76 -19.79 -0.09
C ARG A 57 -0.30 -18.73 -0.35
N TYR A 58 0.09 -17.61 -0.94
CA TYR A 58 -0.83 -16.54 -1.34
C TYR A 58 -0.29 -15.78 -2.55
N PHE A 59 -1.10 -14.85 -3.06
CA PHE A 59 -0.72 -13.97 -4.15
C PHE A 59 -0.81 -12.52 -3.69
N ILE A 60 0.11 -11.68 -4.16
CA ILE A 60 0.14 -10.24 -3.88
C ILE A 60 0.46 -9.49 -5.17
N GLY A 61 0.00 -8.24 -5.27
CA GLY A 61 0.33 -7.39 -6.42
C GLY A 61 1.84 -7.20 -6.54
N ARG A 62 2.39 -7.47 -7.73
CA ARG A 62 3.80 -7.20 -8.03
C ARG A 62 4.12 -5.71 -7.91
N ASN A 63 3.18 -4.88 -8.38
CA ASN A 63 3.25 -3.44 -8.37
C ASN A 63 2.10 -2.87 -7.54
N LEU A 64 2.31 -1.66 -7.01
CA LEU A 64 1.24 -0.87 -6.41
C LEU A 64 0.12 -0.61 -7.43
N VAL A 65 -1.10 -0.45 -6.94
CA VAL A 65 -2.25 -0.10 -7.80
C VAL A 65 -1.97 1.24 -8.46
N THR A 66 -2.02 1.29 -9.79
CA THR A 66 -1.72 2.51 -10.54
C THR A 66 -2.90 3.48 -10.58
N GLN A 67 -2.62 4.75 -10.86
CA GLN A 67 -3.63 5.80 -11.09
C GLN A 67 -4.65 5.37 -12.15
N SER A 68 -4.20 4.86 -13.32
CA SER A 68 -5.12 4.40 -14.37
C SER A 68 -5.91 3.15 -13.98
N ALA A 69 -5.33 2.24 -13.18
CA ALA A 69 -6.06 1.08 -12.68
C ALA A 69 -7.16 1.46 -11.67
N TYR A 70 -6.89 2.43 -10.80
CA TYR A 70 -7.88 2.98 -9.87
C TYR A 70 -8.94 3.82 -10.59
N GLN A 71 -8.59 4.49 -11.69
CA GLN A 71 -9.55 5.28 -12.47
C GLN A 71 -10.63 4.40 -13.11
N ARG A 72 -10.26 3.20 -13.58
CA ARG A 72 -11.24 2.21 -14.05
C ARG A 72 -12.23 1.83 -12.94
N PHE A 73 -11.76 1.68 -11.71
CA PHE A 73 -12.62 1.42 -10.55
C PHE A 73 -13.56 2.61 -10.29
N VAL A 74 -13.04 3.83 -10.21
CA VAL A 74 -13.84 5.06 -10.01
C VAL A 74 -14.96 5.16 -11.03
N ARG A 75 -14.63 4.98 -12.32
CA ARG A 75 -15.61 5.06 -13.41
C ARG A 75 -16.63 3.92 -13.40
N ALA A 76 -16.17 2.67 -13.26
CA ALA A 76 -17.03 1.50 -13.36
C ALA A 76 -17.93 1.29 -12.13
N ALA A 77 -17.45 1.65 -10.94
CA ALA A 77 -18.18 1.46 -9.68
C ALA A 77 -18.88 2.73 -9.18
N GLY A 78 -18.74 3.86 -9.89
CA GLY A 78 -19.23 5.16 -9.41
C GLY A 78 -18.59 5.60 -8.09
N HIS A 79 -17.39 5.12 -7.78
CA HIS A 79 -16.71 5.45 -6.53
C HIS A 79 -16.08 6.85 -6.58
N ARG A 80 -15.95 7.51 -5.42
CA ARG A 80 -15.33 8.84 -5.34
C ARG A 80 -13.85 8.75 -5.68
N ALA A 81 -13.33 9.76 -6.40
CA ALA A 81 -11.90 9.89 -6.61
C ALA A 81 -11.13 10.05 -5.29
N PRO A 82 -9.86 9.63 -5.25
CA PRO A 82 -8.98 9.91 -4.13
C PRO A 82 -8.88 11.41 -3.87
N PHE A 83 -9.00 11.82 -2.62
CA PHE A 83 -9.01 13.22 -2.23
C PHE A 83 -8.59 13.37 -0.77
N ILE A 84 -7.96 14.50 -0.46
CA ILE A 84 -7.78 14.96 0.91
C ILE A 84 -7.78 16.49 0.96
N SER A 85 -8.48 17.06 1.93
CA SER A 85 -8.53 18.51 2.17
C SER A 85 -7.21 19.01 2.79
N PRO A 86 -6.85 20.29 2.66
CA PRO A 86 -5.74 20.88 3.41
C PRO A 86 -5.85 20.64 4.92
N GLU A 87 -7.07 20.75 5.46
CA GLU A 87 -7.38 20.61 6.88
C GLU A 87 -7.15 19.18 7.36
N ASP A 88 -7.66 18.19 6.62
CA ASP A 88 -7.50 16.78 6.96
C ASP A 88 -6.06 16.31 6.76
N TYR A 89 -5.36 16.86 5.76
CA TYR A 89 -3.93 16.63 5.61
C TYR A 89 -3.17 17.15 6.83
N LYS A 90 -3.41 18.39 7.25
CA LYS A 90 -2.80 18.98 8.46
C LYS A 90 -3.10 18.16 9.72
N ARG A 91 -4.31 17.60 9.83
CA ARG A 91 -4.75 16.78 10.97
C ARG A 91 -3.99 15.46 11.11
N GLN A 92 -3.36 14.95 10.05
CA GLN A 92 -2.51 13.75 10.13
C GLN A 92 -1.27 13.94 11.01
N GLY A 93 -0.87 15.19 11.28
CA GLY A 93 0.22 15.54 12.18
C GLY A 93 1.60 15.35 11.55
N TYR A 94 2.00 14.11 11.26
CA TYR A 94 3.34 13.78 10.74
C TYR A 94 3.43 13.99 9.23
N LEU A 95 3.53 15.25 8.83
CA LEU A 95 3.64 15.61 7.42
C LEU A 95 5.09 15.65 6.95
N VAL A 96 5.40 14.85 5.92
CA VAL A 96 6.72 14.83 5.28
C VAL A 96 6.86 15.97 4.26
N HIS A 97 5.74 16.44 3.69
CA HIS A 97 5.71 17.49 2.67
C HIS A 97 4.61 18.53 2.94
N PRO A 98 4.78 19.80 2.54
CA PRO A 98 3.73 20.81 2.62
C PRO A 98 2.57 20.47 1.66
N TYR A 99 1.34 20.89 1.98
CA TYR A 99 0.15 20.54 1.20
C TYR A 99 0.23 20.98 -0.28
N ARG A 100 0.97 22.05 -0.61
CA ARG A 100 1.21 22.47 -2.00
C ARG A 100 1.80 21.37 -2.88
N GLU A 101 2.58 20.46 -2.31
CA GLU A 101 3.14 19.30 -3.02
C GLU A 101 2.14 18.16 -3.21
N VAL A 102 1.03 18.17 -2.47
CA VAL A 102 -0.07 17.21 -2.57
C VAL A 102 -1.03 17.58 -3.69
N VAL A 103 -1.23 18.89 -3.91
CA VAL A 103 -2.19 19.42 -4.90
C VAL A 103 -2.00 18.81 -6.30
N ARG A 104 -0.75 18.56 -6.72
CA ARG A 104 -0.43 17.93 -8.01
C ARG A 104 -0.99 16.51 -8.20
N TYR A 105 -1.37 15.84 -7.11
CA TYR A 105 -1.92 14.48 -7.13
C TYR A 105 -3.45 14.43 -7.04
N LEU A 106 -4.11 15.58 -6.82
CA LEU A 106 -5.56 15.66 -6.80
C LEU A 106 -6.14 15.43 -8.20
N TRP A 107 -7.20 14.64 -8.27
CA TRP A 107 -7.86 14.31 -9.53
C TRP A 107 -8.75 15.47 -9.99
N ARG A 108 -8.77 15.73 -11.30
CA ARG A 108 -9.64 16.74 -11.92
C ARG A 108 -11.02 16.16 -12.22
N CYS A 109 -12.06 16.99 -12.07
CA CYS A 109 -13.46 16.62 -12.36
C CYS A 109 -13.92 15.32 -11.66
N GLY A 110 -13.32 14.98 -10.52
CA GLY A 110 -13.65 13.80 -9.72
C GLY A 110 -13.42 12.44 -10.39
N THR A 111 -12.82 12.39 -11.58
CA THR A 111 -12.67 11.14 -12.35
C THR A 111 -11.38 11.06 -13.16
N ALA A 112 -10.62 12.16 -13.31
CA ALA A 112 -9.38 12.20 -14.08
C ALA A 112 -8.15 12.28 -13.17
N HIS A 113 -7.30 11.24 -13.18
CA HIS A 113 -5.99 11.34 -12.52
C HIS A 113 -5.07 12.35 -13.24
N PRO A 114 -4.01 12.86 -12.59
CA PRO A 114 -3.09 13.80 -13.25
C PRO A 114 -2.44 13.22 -14.51
N GLU A 115 -2.22 14.07 -15.50
CA GLU A 115 -1.59 13.71 -16.77
C GLU A 115 -0.16 13.18 -16.56
N GLY A 116 0.28 12.24 -17.40
CA GLY A 116 1.60 11.61 -17.30
C GLY A 116 1.78 10.64 -16.12
N LEU A 117 0.86 10.60 -15.14
CA LEU A 117 0.99 9.77 -13.93
C LEU A 117 0.21 8.45 -13.98
N GLY A 118 -0.34 8.06 -15.13
CA GLY A 118 -1.23 6.88 -15.24
C GLY A 118 -0.61 5.56 -14.73
N ALA A 119 0.69 5.38 -14.92
CA ALA A 119 1.45 4.22 -14.47
C ALA A 119 1.98 4.35 -13.02
N HIS A 120 1.92 5.54 -12.41
CA HIS A 120 2.36 5.75 -11.04
C HIS A 120 1.34 5.19 -10.03
N PRO A 121 1.77 4.88 -8.80
CA PRO A 121 0.86 4.47 -7.74
C PRO A 121 -0.24 5.51 -7.50
N VAL A 122 -1.48 5.04 -7.32
CA VAL A 122 -2.55 5.90 -6.81
C VAL A 122 -2.24 6.30 -5.36
N VAL A 123 -2.42 7.58 -5.06
CA VAL A 123 -2.18 8.17 -3.74
C VAL A 123 -3.45 8.85 -3.24
N LEU A 124 -3.43 9.35 -1.99
CA LEU A 124 -4.58 9.99 -1.34
C LEU A 124 -5.80 9.05 -1.21
N VAL A 125 -5.50 7.75 -1.11
CA VAL A 125 -6.48 6.70 -0.85
C VAL A 125 -6.44 6.32 0.62
N SER A 126 -7.61 6.25 1.26
CA SER A 126 -7.73 5.72 2.61
C SER A 126 -7.66 4.19 2.62
N GLN A 127 -7.52 3.59 3.81
CA GLN A 127 -7.63 2.14 3.95
C GLN A 127 -9.00 1.63 3.46
N ALA A 128 -10.08 2.38 3.74
CA ALA A 128 -11.44 2.04 3.30
C ALA A 128 -11.55 2.03 1.76
N ASN A 129 -10.95 3.00 1.09
CA ASN A 129 -10.86 3.06 -0.38
C ASN A 129 -10.11 1.84 -0.94
N GLY A 130 -9.00 1.45 -0.30
CA GLY A 130 -8.23 0.25 -0.66
C GLY A 130 -9.05 -1.04 -0.54
N ARG A 131 -9.85 -1.19 0.54
CA ARG A 131 -10.76 -2.33 0.71
C ARG A 131 -11.87 -2.34 -0.35
N ALA A 132 -12.45 -1.18 -0.67
CA ALA A 132 -13.46 -1.05 -1.71
C ALA A 132 -12.92 -1.43 -3.09
N TYR A 133 -11.71 -0.97 -3.44
CA TYR A 133 -11.02 -1.35 -4.66
C TYR A 133 -10.81 -2.87 -4.75
N CYS A 134 -10.32 -3.49 -3.67
CA CYS A 134 -10.08 -4.92 -3.61
C CYS A 134 -11.38 -5.73 -3.84
N LYS A 135 -12.47 -5.33 -3.17
CA LYS A 135 -13.78 -5.97 -3.34
C LYS A 135 -14.27 -5.88 -4.79
N TRP A 136 -14.20 -4.69 -5.39
CA TRP A 136 -14.57 -4.49 -6.80
C TRP A 136 -13.70 -5.33 -7.73
N ARG A 137 -12.38 -5.26 -7.58
CA ARG A 137 -11.40 -5.97 -8.42
C ARG A 137 -11.56 -7.49 -8.34
N GLY A 138 -11.84 -8.01 -7.14
CA GLY A 138 -12.13 -9.41 -6.90
C GLY A 138 -13.46 -9.84 -7.49
N ALA A 139 -14.50 -9.00 -7.44
CA ALA A 139 -15.79 -9.28 -8.07
C ALA A 139 -15.66 -9.43 -9.60
N GLN A 140 -14.87 -8.57 -10.24
CA GLN A 140 -14.55 -8.67 -11.68
C GLN A 140 -13.84 -9.99 -12.07
N ARG A 141 -13.38 -10.78 -11.08
CA ARG A 141 -12.66 -12.05 -11.26
C ARG A 141 -13.37 -13.26 -10.65
N GLY A 142 -14.58 -13.08 -10.12
CA GLY A 142 -15.27 -14.15 -9.40
C GLY A 142 -14.61 -14.58 -8.09
N ILE A 143 -13.70 -13.77 -7.52
CA ILE A 143 -12.95 -14.08 -6.28
C ILE A 143 -13.07 -12.96 -5.23
N ALA A 144 -14.20 -12.25 -5.19
CA ALA A 144 -14.43 -11.11 -4.30
C ALA A 144 -14.12 -11.39 -2.83
N ALA A 145 -14.42 -12.61 -2.34
CA ALA A 145 -14.15 -13.01 -0.96
C ALA A 145 -12.65 -13.22 -0.64
N ARG A 146 -11.80 -13.37 -1.67
CA ARG A 146 -10.37 -13.68 -1.53
C ARG A 146 -9.45 -12.51 -1.92
N TYR A 147 -9.94 -11.57 -2.74
CA TYR A 147 -9.17 -10.39 -3.14
C TYR A 147 -9.27 -9.29 -2.08
N ARG A 148 -8.18 -9.06 -1.33
CA ARG A 148 -8.15 -8.14 -0.18
C ARG A 148 -6.79 -7.44 -0.06
N LEU A 149 -6.72 -6.46 0.84
CA LEU A 149 -5.42 -5.93 1.29
C LEU A 149 -4.61 -7.05 1.97
N PRO A 150 -3.28 -7.04 1.84
CA PRO A 150 -2.44 -7.96 2.58
C PRO A 150 -2.53 -7.64 4.08
N THR A 151 -2.35 -8.67 4.90
CA THR A 151 -1.97 -8.47 6.30
C THR A 151 -0.55 -7.92 6.38
N GLU A 152 -0.17 -7.35 7.53
CA GLU A 152 1.20 -6.89 7.75
C GLU A 152 2.24 -8.01 7.52
N ALA A 153 1.98 -9.22 8.03
CA ALA A 153 2.88 -10.37 7.87
C ALA A 153 3.00 -10.83 6.41
N GLU A 154 1.90 -10.81 5.64
CA GLU A 154 1.95 -11.10 4.20
C GLU A 154 2.74 -10.02 3.45
N TRP A 155 2.52 -8.75 3.77
CA TRP A 155 3.25 -7.66 3.14
C TRP A 155 4.76 -7.76 3.41
N GLU A 156 5.16 -7.97 4.68
CA GLU A 156 6.57 -8.08 5.05
C GLU A 156 7.24 -9.31 4.41
N LYS A 157 6.58 -10.47 4.41
CA LYS A 157 7.14 -11.67 3.77
C LYS A 157 7.35 -11.47 2.27
N ALA A 158 6.45 -10.78 1.60
CA ALA A 158 6.57 -10.52 0.16
C ALA A 158 7.66 -9.49 -0.18
N ALA A 159 8.03 -8.62 0.77
CA ALA A 159 9.02 -7.57 0.58
C ALA A 159 10.47 -8.00 0.91
N ARG A 160 10.65 -9.20 1.48
CA ARG A 160 11.96 -9.80 1.81
C ARG A 160 12.50 -10.64 0.67
#